data_AF-A0A7J3RC20-F1
#
_entry.id   AF-A0A7J3RC20-F1
#
_cell.length_a   1.000
_cell.length_b   1.000
_cell.length_c   1.000
_cell.angle_alpha   90.00
_cell.angle_beta   90.00
_cell.angle_gamma   90.00
#
_symmetry.space_group_name_H-M   'P 1'
#
loop_
_entity.id
_entity.type
_entity.pdbx_description
1 polymer ?
#
loop_
_entity_poly.entity_id
_entity_poly.type
_entity_poly.pdbx_seq_one_letter_code
_entity_poly.pdbx_strand_id
1 'polypeptide(L)'
;MKKEIIVVRKKNNFSSKIFSGFLTGVVILMLLFSGPAQALNLNLEISEKEIIKGEKTNFFVRVDMESENLSIDYLSLNLIGPIETECKFKTNGEIIENCDGIIIEKIKTNKYGYGYEEDKKILNYKITLDSNEYFAGVYEIFLYVYTKDKVYMKEGGSIEIKPTQTPFLDGGCSIRAKNGIVEVGDRNFSKINKINFYIPERKARKGQGFFTAQDGRIRLSYKFKIEDVLEKDNNHTVILVRGDYKIGKENKKSEKSVFVIDSKNKILEVIGKNIKIKYEEISAKGKGC
;
A
#
# COMPACT_ATOMS: atom_id res chain seq x y z
N MET A 1 85.55 -5.08 45.12
CA MET A 1 84.88 -5.09 43.80
C MET A 1 83.41 -5.45 44.00
N LYS A 2 82.50 -4.48 43.85
CA LYS A 2 81.04 -4.72 43.92
C LYS A 2 80.53 -4.99 42.49
N LYS A 3 79.93 -6.16 42.26
CA LYS A 3 79.21 -6.47 41.02
C LYS A 3 77.81 -5.86 41.12
N GLU A 4 77.52 -4.89 40.27
CA GLU A 4 76.15 -4.41 40.06
C GLU A 4 75.41 -5.40 39.16
N ILE A 5 74.31 -5.96 39.68
CA ILE A 5 73.41 -6.84 38.94
C ILE A 5 72.32 -5.95 38.34
N ILE A 6 72.38 -5.72 37.03
CA ILE A 6 71.33 -5.01 36.28
C ILE A 6 70.16 -5.98 36.07
N VAL A 7 69.11 -5.81 36.87
CA VAL A 7 67.85 -6.55 36.71
C VAL A 7 67.05 -5.90 35.58
N VAL A 8 67.17 -6.45 34.37
CA VAL A 8 66.32 -6.05 33.23
C VAL A 8 64.89 -6.53 33.48
N ARG A 9 64.04 -5.66 34.01
CA ARG A 9 62.60 -5.92 34.20
C ARG A 9 61.93 -5.97 32.82
N LYS A 10 61.68 -7.19 32.33
CA LYS A 10 60.94 -7.45 31.09
C LYS A 10 59.52 -6.87 31.25
N LYS A 11 59.27 -5.69 30.65
CA LYS A 11 57.97 -5.02 30.65
C LYS A 11 56.98 -5.95 29.95
N ASN A 12 56.08 -6.57 30.72
CA ASN A 12 55.08 -7.47 30.18
C ASN A 12 54.14 -6.68 29.25
N ASN A 13 54.31 -6.84 27.95
CA ASN A 13 53.44 -6.31 26.89
C ASN A 13 52.05 -7.00 26.86
N PHE A 14 51.53 -7.41 28.03
CA PHE A 14 50.24 -8.10 28.13
C PHE A 14 49.08 -7.12 27.96
N SER A 15 49.25 -5.85 28.38
CA SER A 15 48.23 -4.82 28.20
C SER A 15 47.99 -4.44 26.74
N SER A 16 49.02 -4.50 25.88
CA SER A 16 48.86 -4.15 24.46
C SER A 16 48.07 -5.19 23.68
N LYS A 17 48.17 -6.48 24.04
CA LYS A 17 47.44 -7.57 23.38
C LYS A 17 45.94 -7.57 23.69
N ILE A 18 45.57 -7.19 24.92
CA ILE A 18 44.15 -7.08 25.32
C ILE A 18 43.51 -5.87 24.64
N PHE A 19 44.23 -4.74 24.61
CA PHE A 19 43.74 -3.52 23.98
C PHE A 19 43.53 -3.69 22.47
N SER A 20 44.44 -4.39 21.77
CA SER A 20 44.27 -4.68 20.34
C SER A 20 43.03 -5.54 20.07
N GLY A 21 42.78 -6.56 20.91
CA GLY A 21 41.60 -7.41 20.76
C GLY A 21 40.29 -6.65 20.97
N PHE A 22 40.25 -5.76 21.96
CA PHE A 22 39.10 -4.88 22.20
C PHE A 22 38.84 -3.96 20.99
N LEU A 23 39.88 -3.30 20.47
CA LEU A 23 39.73 -2.39 19.33
C LEU A 23 39.23 -3.11 18.07
N THR A 24 39.77 -4.30 17.76
CA THR A 24 39.31 -5.12 16.63
C THR A 24 37.86 -5.56 16.81
N GLY A 25 37.46 -5.92 18.04
CA GLY A 25 36.07 -6.24 18.37
C GLY A 25 35.11 -5.07 18.10
N VAL A 26 35.50 -3.86 18.49
CA VAL A 26 34.71 -2.64 18.22
C VAL A 26 34.58 -2.37 16.73
N VAL A 27 35.65 -2.52 15.95
CA VAL A 27 35.62 -2.30 14.49
C VAL A 27 34.72 -3.33 13.80
N ILE A 28 34.79 -4.62 14.16
CA ILE A 28 33.89 -5.64 13.60
C ILE A 28 32.44 -5.35 13.98
N LEU A 29 32.18 -4.98 15.23
CA LEU A 29 30.84 -4.63 15.68
C LEU A 29 30.30 -3.42 14.89
N MET A 30 31.13 -2.40 14.65
CA MET A 30 30.78 -1.27 13.80
C MET A 30 30.47 -1.70 12.37
N LEU A 31 31.29 -2.56 11.76
CA LEU A 31 31.05 -3.06 10.39
C LEU A 31 29.75 -3.88 10.28
N LEU A 32 29.40 -4.64 11.33
CA LEU A 32 28.13 -5.37 11.38
C LEU A 32 26.93 -4.41 11.51
N PHE A 33 27.09 -3.31 12.26
CA PHE A 33 26.05 -2.28 12.41
C PHE A 33 25.98 -1.29 11.25
N SER A 34 27.04 -1.11 10.47
CA SER A 34 27.05 -0.25 9.29
C SER A 34 26.09 -0.73 8.19
N GLY A 35 25.60 -1.97 8.28
CA GLY A 35 24.75 -2.58 7.26
C GLY A 35 25.51 -2.79 5.94
N PRO A 36 25.01 -3.66 5.05
CA PRO A 36 25.53 -3.69 3.69
C PRO A 36 25.32 -2.30 3.06
N ALA A 37 26.37 -1.75 2.43
CA ALA A 37 26.25 -0.53 1.64
C ALA A 37 25.05 -0.66 0.69
N GLN A 38 24.13 0.30 0.75
CA GLN A 38 22.90 0.25 -0.03
C GLN A 38 23.24 0.58 -1.48
N ALA A 39 23.18 -0.42 -2.36
CA ALA A 39 23.48 -0.24 -3.80
C ALA A 39 22.53 0.75 -4.51
N LEU A 40 21.38 1.05 -3.88
CA LEU A 40 20.40 2.03 -4.34
C LEU A 40 20.05 2.98 -3.19
N ASN A 41 20.10 4.28 -3.48
CA ASN A 41 19.48 5.29 -2.65
C ASN A 41 18.14 5.70 -3.28
N LEU A 42 17.05 5.44 -2.57
CA LEU A 42 15.69 5.72 -3.01
C LEU A 42 15.12 6.92 -2.26
N ASN A 43 14.62 7.89 -3.01
CA ASN A 43 13.84 9.00 -2.49
C ASN A 43 12.47 9.05 -3.17
N LEU A 44 11.44 9.26 -2.36
CA LEU A 44 10.06 9.44 -2.79
C LEU A 44 9.50 10.61 -1.98
N GLU A 45 9.12 11.67 -2.68
CA GLU A 45 8.55 12.88 -2.09
C GLU A 45 7.13 13.11 -2.64
N ILE A 46 6.22 13.55 -1.78
CA ILE A 46 4.83 13.85 -2.13
C ILE A 46 4.64 15.36 -2.09
N SER A 47 4.12 15.94 -3.17
CA SER A 47 3.90 17.40 -3.25
C SER A 47 2.83 17.87 -2.26
N GLU A 48 1.71 17.16 -2.21
CA GLU A 48 0.53 17.50 -1.40
C GLU A 48 0.03 16.25 -0.69
N LYS A 49 -0.06 16.31 0.64
CA LYS A 49 -0.49 15.19 1.50
C LYS A 49 -2.01 15.09 1.66
N GLU A 50 -2.74 16.14 1.30
CA GLU A 50 -4.19 16.19 1.36
C GLU A 50 -4.69 16.80 0.05
N ILE A 51 -5.56 16.09 -0.66
CA ILE A 51 -6.18 16.57 -1.91
C ILE A 51 -7.68 16.30 -1.88
N ILE A 52 -8.46 17.09 -2.60
CA ILE A 52 -9.89 16.85 -2.81
C ILE A 52 -10.05 15.90 -4.00
N LYS A 53 -10.99 14.96 -3.92
CA LYS A 53 -11.32 14.06 -5.01
C LYS A 53 -11.65 14.85 -6.28
N GLY A 54 -10.95 14.51 -7.35
CA GLY A 54 -10.95 15.23 -8.63
C GLY A 54 -9.67 16.02 -8.90
N GLU A 55 -8.87 16.30 -7.87
CA GLU A 55 -7.58 16.98 -8.01
C GLU A 55 -6.46 15.99 -8.36
N LYS A 56 -5.32 16.54 -8.81
CA LYS A 56 -4.11 15.79 -9.12
C LYS A 56 -3.02 16.13 -8.13
N THR A 57 -2.26 15.13 -7.68
CA THR A 57 -1.02 15.33 -6.90
C THR A 57 0.18 14.79 -7.66
N ASN A 58 1.38 15.21 -7.29
CA ASN A 58 2.62 14.70 -7.87
C ASN A 58 3.50 14.04 -6.82
N PHE A 59 4.07 12.89 -7.20
CA PHE A 59 5.17 12.23 -6.51
C PHE A 59 6.47 12.45 -7.28
N PHE A 60 7.52 12.81 -6.56
CA PHE A 60 8.86 12.92 -7.12
C PHE A 60 9.70 11.75 -6.65
N VAL A 61 10.05 10.88 -7.60
CA VAL A 61 10.88 9.71 -7.35
C VAL A 61 12.28 9.98 -7.85
N ARG A 62 13.28 9.71 -6.99
CA ARG A 62 14.69 9.68 -7.36
C ARG A 62 15.30 8.34 -6.97
N VAL A 63 15.95 7.70 -7.93
CA VAL A 63 16.73 6.47 -7.74
C VAL A 63 18.18 6.77 -8.09
N ASP A 64 19.05 6.75 -7.08
CA ASP A 64 20.49 6.92 -7.23
C ASP A 64 21.15 5.54 -7.22
N MET A 65 21.86 5.18 -8.31
CA MET A 65 22.59 3.93 -8.43
C MET A 65 24.06 4.16 -8.11
N GLU A 66 24.58 3.48 -7.08
CA GLU A 66 26.00 3.56 -6.73
C GLU A 66 26.89 2.73 -7.68
N SER A 67 26.32 1.72 -8.36
CA SER A 67 27.05 0.83 -9.26
C SER A 67 26.47 0.86 -10.67
N GLU A 68 27.33 1.02 -11.68
CA GLU A 68 26.96 1.01 -13.10
C GLU A 68 26.37 -0.33 -13.56
N ASN A 69 26.74 -1.43 -12.89
CA ASN A 69 26.33 -2.79 -13.26
C ASN A 69 24.95 -3.19 -12.72
N LEU A 70 24.28 -2.32 -11.96
CA LEU A 70 22.97 -2.63 -11.43
C LEU A 70 21.89 -2.48 -12.51
N SER A 71 21.34 -3.61 -12.95
CA SER A 71 20.18 -3.64 -13.84
C SER A 71 18.88 -3.59 -13.03
N ILE A 72 18.08 -2.55 -13.26
CA ILE A 72 16.72 -2.43 -12.74
C ILE A 72 15.77 -3.03 -13.77
N ASP A 73 14.98 -4.00 -13.35
CA ASP A 73 13.98 -4.67 -14.20
C ASP A 73 12.76 -3.75 -14.35
N TYR A 74 12.17 -3.32 -13.24
CA TYR A 74 11.06 -2.38 -13.20
C TYR A 74 10.94 -1.70 -11.82
N LEU A 75 10.12 -0.65 -11.77
CA LEU A 75 9.71 0.03 -10.55
C LEU A 75 8.22 -0.24 -10.31
N SER A 76 7.81 -0.22 -9.04
CA SER A 76 6.42 -0.36 -8.63
C SER A 76 6.04 0.70 -7.61
N LEU A 77 4.95 1.42 -7.85
CA LEU A 77 4.35 2.36 -6.90
C LEU A 77 3.10 1.70 -6.30
N ASN A 78 3.15 1.39 -5.01
CA ASN A 78 2.04 0.81 -4.27
C ASN A 78 1.34 1.86 -3.43
N LEU A 79 0.01 1.94 -3.59
CA LEU A 79 -0.90 2.76 -2.82
C LEU A 79 -1.75 1.83 -1.95
N ILE A 80 -1.56 1.86 -0.63
CA ILE A 80 -2.27 1.01 0.33
C ILE A 80 -3.29 1.85 1.09
N GLY A 81 -4.58 1.73 0.75
CA GLY A 81 -5.64 2.53 1.36
C GLY A 81 -6.97 1.80 1.57
N PRO A 82 -8.11 2.41 1.20
CA PRO A 82 -9.39 1.72 1.04
C PRO A 82 -9.26 0.52 0.09
N ILE A 83 -8.52 0.69 -1.01
CA ILE A 83 -8.13 -0.37 -1.96
C ILE A 83 -6.61 -0.32 -2.13
N GLU A 84 -6.02 -1.50 -2.29
CA GLU A 84 -4.60 -1.68 -2.59
C GLU A 84 -4.40 -1.63 -4.11
N THR A 85 -3.60 -0.69 -4.59
CA THR A 85 -3.26 -0.54 -6.01
C THR A 85 -1.74 -0.64 -6.18
N GLU A 86 -1.29 -1.44 -7.13
CA GLU A 86 0.12 -1.61 -7.50
C GLU A 86 0.31 -1.18 -8.96
N CYS A 87 1.01 -0.08 -9.20
CA CYS A 87 1.32 0.41 -10.54
C CYS A 87 2.77 0.10 -10.92
N LYS A 88 2.98 -0.74 -11.94
CA LYS A 88 4.32 -1.16 -12.41
C LYS A 88 4.73 -0.45 -13.68
N PHE A 89 6.00 -0.06 -13.75
CA PHE A 89 6.55 0.65 -14.90
C PHE A 89 8.05 0.42 -15.09
N LYS A 90 8.52 0.52 -16.33
CA LYS A 90 9.92 0.34 -16.71
C LYS A 90 10.76 1.57 -16.37
N THR A 91 12.09 1.43 -16.43
CA THR A 91 13.07 2.51 -16.16
C THR A 91 13.04 3.69 -17.16
N ASN A 92 12.28 3.58 -18.25
CA ASN A 92 12.00 4.65 -19.20
C ASN A 92 10.69 5.40 -18.89
N GLY A 93 9.90 4.94 -17.91
CA GLY A 93 8.58 5.48 -17.57
C GLY A 93 7.41 4.78 -18.28
N GLU A 94 7.67 3.80 -19.15
CA GLU A 94 6.61 3.03 -19.83
C GLU A 94 5.85 2.16 -18.82
N ILE A 95 4.53 2.31 -18.80
CA ILE A 95 3.63 1.54 -17.93
C ILE A 95 3.63 0.07 -18.37
N ILE A 96 3.66 -0.82 -17.38
CA ILE A 96 3.52 -2.27 -17.57
C ILE A 96 2.09 -2.69 -17.26
N GLU A 97 1.57 -2.37 -16.07
CA GLU A 97 0.23 -2.77 -15.62
C GLU A 97 -0.32 -1.90 -14.47
N ASN A 98 -1.66 -1.87 -14.36
CA ASN A 98 -2.44 -1.38 -13.19
C ASN A 98 -2.12 0.05 -12.73
N CYS A 99 -1.93 0.97 -13.68
CA CYS A 99 -1.63 2.37 -13.43
C CYS A 99 -2.82 3.29 -13.76
N ASP A 100 -4.05 2.85 -13.50
CA ASP A 100 -5.24 3.67 -13.74
C ASP A 100 -5.15 4.98 -12.93
N GLY A 101 -5.34 6.11 -13.62
CA GLY A 101 -5.18 7.44 -13.03
C GLY A 101 -3.73 7.83 -12.69
N ILE A 102 -2.72 7.04 -13.08
CA ILE A 102 -1.30 7.34 -12.80
C ILE A 102 -0.56 7.63 -14.11
N ILE A 103 0.04 8.82 -14.19
CA ILE A 103 0.87 9.25 -15.32
C ILE A 103 2.32 9.30 -14.86
N ILE A 104 3.24 8.71 -15.63
CA ILE A 104 4.65 8.60 -15.27
C ILE A 104 5.50 9.34 -16.29
N GLU A 105 6.16 10.40 -15.83
CA GLU A 105 7.04 11.22 -16.65
C GLU A 105 8.48 11.09 -16.17
N LYS A 106 9.36 10.54 -17.01
CA LYS A 106 10.79 10.55 -16.71
C LYS A 106 11.35 11.96 -16.89
N ILE A 107 11.89 12.53 -15.81
CA ILE A 107 12.51 13.84 -15.84
C ILE A 107 13.91 13.68 -16.45
N LYS A 108 14.15 14.35 -17.59
CA LYS A 108 15.46 14.32 -18.23
C LYS A 108 16.48 15.00 -17.32
N THR A 109 17.47 14.24 -16.88
CA THR A 109 18.66 14.82 -16.23
C THR A 109 19.47 15.49 -17.32
N ASN A 110 19.49 16.82 -17.34
CA ASN A 110 20.33 17.55 -18.28
C ASN A 110 21.79 17.21 -17.96
N LYS A 111 22.51 16.57 -18.90
CA LYS A 111 23.95 16.34 -18.80
C LYS A 111 24.69 17.66 -18.98
N TYR A 112 24.73 18.50 -17.95
CA TYR A 112 25.61 19.67 -17.90
C TYR A 112 26.91 19.27 -17.19
N GLY A 113 27.74 18.46 -17.84
CA GLY A 113 29.00 17.97 -17.27
C GLY A 113 30.18 18.29 -18.16
N TYR A 114 31.07 19.17 -17.70
CA TYR A 114 32.38 19.44 -18.31
C TYR A 114 33.37 18.32 -17.94
N GLY A 115 33.24 17.17 -18.59
CA GLY A 115 34.34 16.22 -18.85
C GLY A 115 34.88 15.33 -17.73
N TYR A 116 34.39 15.37 -16.48
CA TYR A 116 35.01 14.61 -15.38
C TYR A 116 34.06 13.94 -14.35
N GLU A 117 32.75 13.92 -14.59
CA GLU A 117 31.84 13.19 -13.70
C GLU A 117 31.61 11.78 -14.26
N GLU A 118 32.14 10.76 -13.58
CA GLU A 118 31.74 9.36 -13.76
C GLU A 118 30.20 9.31 -13.71
N ASP A 119 29.59 8.69 -14.72
CA ASP A 119 28.15 8.73 -15.02
C ASP A 119 27.35 8.01 -13.91
N LYS A 120 27.19 8.64 -12.74
CA LYS A 120 26.21 8.19 -11.74
C LYS A 120 24.84 8.17 -12.40
N LYS A 121 24.29 6.96 -12.53
CA LYS A 121 23.01 6.75 -13.19
C LYS A 121 21.91 7.16 -12.21
N ILE A 122 21.41 8.38 -12.38
CA ILE A 122 20.30 8.90 -11.60
C ILE A 122 19.03 8.80 -12.45
N LEU A 123 17.99 8.16 -11.91
CA LEU A 123 16.65 8.15 -12.50
C LEU A 123 15.75 9.07 -11.70
N ASN A 124 15.14 10.05 -12.38
CA ASN A 124 14.17 10.97 -11.79
C ASN A 124 12.83 10.81 -12.49
N TYR A 125 11.74 10.71 -11.73
CA TYR A 125 10.39 10.63 -12.26
C TYR A 125 9.49 11.63 -11.55
N LYS A 126 8.57 12.20 -12.32
CA LYS A 126 7.37 12.86 -11.83
C LYS A 126 6.22 11.91 -12.10
N ILE A 127 5.59 11.43 -11.04
CA ILE A 127 4.42 10.56 -11.13
C ILE A 127 3.21 11.39 -10.71
N THR A 128 2.26 11.59 -11.61
CA THR A 128 1.03 12.32 -11.32
C THR A 128 -0.10 11.34 -11.04
N LEU A 129 -0.76 11.50 -9.89
CA LEU A 129 -1.96 10.76 -9.51
C LEU A 129 -3.19 11.61 -9.77
N ASP A 130 -4.14 11.09 -10.54
CA ASP A 130 -5.49 11.61 -10.74
C ASP A 130 -6.45 10.95 -9.74
N SER A 131 -6.92 11.72 -8.76
CA SER A 131 -7.75 11.17 -7.68
C SER A 131 -9.18 10.79 -8.11
N ASN A 132 -9.59 11.08 -9.35
CA ASN A 132 -10.90 10.62 -9.85
C ASN A 132 -11.01 9.09 -9.89
N GLU A 133 -9.89 8.40 -10.17
CA GLU A 133 -9.83 6.94 -10.28
C GLU A 133 -9.71 6.24 -8.92
N TYR A 134 -9.70 6.99 -7.81
CA TYR A 134 -9.45 6.48 -6.47
C TYR A 134 -10.59 6.85 -5.52
N PHE A 135 -10.84 5.97 -4.55
CA PHE A 135 -11.80 6.25 -3.48
C PHE A 135 -11.21 7.24 -2.47
N ALA A 136 -12.06 8.08 -1.89
CA ALA A 136 -11.69 8.92 -0.76
C ALA A 136 -11.15 8.07 0.41
N GLY A 137 -10.17 8.59 1.12
CA GLY A 137 -9.51 7.93 2.25
C GLY A 137 -8.01 8.18 2.30
N VAL A 138 -7.36 7.58 3.29
CA VAL A 138 -5.90 7.67 3.48
C VAL A 138 -5.23 6.51 2.76
N TYR A 139 -4.20 6.82 1.97
CA TYR A 139 -3.33 5.87 1.28
C TYR A 139 -1.89 6.01 1.77
N GLU A 140 -1.30 4.92 2.22
CA GLU A 140 0.14 4.80 2.45
C GLU A 140 0.84 4.49 1.12
N ILE A 141 1.98 5.13 0.87
CA ILE A 141 2.67 5.08 -0.42
C ILE A 141 4.02 4.39 -0.25
N PHE A 142 4.27 3.38 -1.09
CA PHE A 142 5.53 2.65 -1.13
C PHE A 142 6.07 2.61 -2.55
N LEU A 143 7.36 2.90 -2.70
CA LEU A 143 8.11 2.69 -3.93
C LEU A 143 8.95 1.41 -3.79
N TYR A 144 8.83 0.52 -4.76
CA TYR A 144 9.67 -0.65 -4.90
C TYR A 144 10.51 -0.56 -6.17
N VAL A 145 11.78 -0.97 -6.08
CA VAL A 145 12.66 -1.14 -7.23
C VAL A 145 13.09 -2.58 -7.31
N TYR A 146 12.71 -3.25 -8.39
CA TYR A 146 13.00 -4.65 -8.65
C TYR A 146 14.26 -4.76 -9.50
N THR A 147 15.20 -5.56 -9.02
CA THR A 147 16.40 -5.97 -9.74
C THR A 147 16.44 -7.49 -9.80
N LYS A 148 17.31 -8.04 -10.64
CA LYS A 148 17.46 -9.50 -10.80
C LYS A 148 17.62 -10.26 -9.48
N ASP A 149 18.34 -9.68 -8.52
CA ASP A 149 18.75 -10.37 -7.30
C ASP A 149 18.03 -9.88 -6.03
N LYS A 150 17.46 -8.67 -6.06
CA LYS A 150 16.96 -7.98 -4.86
C LYS A 150 15.79 -7.05 -5.15
N VAL A 151 14.97 -6.84 -4.14
CA VAL A 151 13.92 -5.80 -4.11
C VAL A 151 14.33 -4.74 -3.09
N TYR A 152 14.30 -3.49 -3.52
CA TYR A 152 14.53 -2.33 -2.67
C TYR A 152 13.20 -1.61 -2.44
N MET A 153 12.98 -1.10 -1.23
CA MET A 153 11.72 -0.46 -0.85
C MET A 153 11.99 0.89 -0.19
N LYS A 154 11.15 1.88 -0.50
CA LYS A 154 11.12 3.19 0.16
C LYS A 154 9.68 3.55 0.50
N GLU A 155 9.42 3.85 1.78
CA GLU A 155 8.17 4.45 2.22
C GLU A 155 8.16 5.95 1.88
N GLY A 156 7.05 6.41 1.27
CA GLY A 156 6.84 7.80 0.85
C GLY A 156 5.99 8.62 1.80
N GLY A 157 5.42 8.01 2.85
CA GLY A 157 4.42 8.60 3.72
C GLY A 157 3.00 8.30 3.26
N SER A 158 2.06 9.20 3.56
CA SER A 158 0.64 9.02 3.25
C SER A 158 0.03 10.23 2.54
N ILE A 159 -0.99 9.97 1.73
CA ILE A 159 -1.90 10.98 1.17
C ILE A 159 -3.34 10.72 1.61
N GLU A 160 -4.07 11.78 1.93
CA GLU A 160 -5.52 11.75 2.18
C GLU A 160 -6.27 12.32 0.97
N ILE A 161 -7.10 11.50 0.33
CA ILE A 161 -8.05 11.94 -0.69
C ILE A 161 -9.36 12.23 0.02
N LYS A 162 -9.72 13.51 0.13
CA LYS A 162 -10.97 13.96 0.75
C LYS A 162 -12.11 13.89 -0.27
N PRO A 163 -13.32 13.47 0.13
CA PRO A 163 -14.46 13.51 -0.79
C PRO A 163 -14.79 14.98 -1.14
N THR A 164 -15.31 15.22 -2.34
CA THR A 164 -15.72 16.58 -2.79
C THR A 164 -16.77 17.20 -1.87
N GLN A 165 -17.58 16.37 -1.20
CA GLN A 165 -18.54 16.79 -0.19
C GLN A 165 -18.43 15.88 1.02
N THR A 166 -18.56 16.44 2.22
CA THR A 166 -18.61 15.61 3.43
C THR A 166 -19.84 14.70 3.36
N PRO A 167 -19.68 13.37 3.39
CA PRO A 167 -20.81 12.46 3.20
C PRO A 167 -21.83 12.67 4.32
N PHE A 168 -23.02 13.14 3.94
CA PHE A 168 -24.15 13.35 4.84
C PHE A 168 -25.26 12.35 4.53
N LEU A 169 -25.56 11.51 5.51
CA LEU A 169 -26.69 10.59 5.47
C LEU A 169 -27.85 11.25 6.23
N ASP A 170 -28.87 11.72 5.51
CA ASP A 170 -30.12 12.21 6.10
C ASP A 170 -30.99 11.02 6.55
N GLY A 171 -30.54 10.36 7.63
CA GLY A 171 -31.11 9.12 8.15
C GLY A 171 -30.37 7.86 7.71
N GLY A 172 -30.75 6.72 8.30
CA GLY A 172 -30.13 5.43 7.96
C GLY A 172 -30.61 4.84 6.64
N CYS A 173 -29.81 3.92 6.10
CA CYS A 173 -30.08 3.21 4.85
C CYS A 173 -29.93 1.70 5.02
N SER A 174 -30.99 0.92 4.79
CA SER A 174 -30.94 -0.55 4.76
C SER A 174 -30.83 -1.04 3.32
N ILE A 175 -29.76 -1.77 3.02
CA ILE A 175 -29.51 -2.35 1.71
C ILE A 175 -29.67 -3.86 1.79
N ARG A 176 -30.39 -4.42 0.82
CA ARG A 176 -30.56 -5.87 0.64
C ARG A 176 -30.38 -6.22 -0.82
N ALA A 177 -29.65 -7.28 -1.12
CA ALA A 177 -29.54 -7.79 -2.48
C ALA A 177 -29.53 -9.32 -2.52
N LYS A 178 -29.94 -9.89 -3.65
CA LYS A 178 -30.00 -11.33 -3.90
C LYS A 178 -29.42 -11.65 -5.27
N ASN A 179 -28.98 -12.90 -5.46
CA ASN A 179 -28.57 -13.45 -6.76
C ASN A 179 -27.38 -12.73 -7.45
N GLY A 180 -26.47 -12.12 -6.68
CA GLY A 180 -25.25 -11.53 -7.23
C GLY A 180 -24.21 -12.57 -7.62
N ILE A 181 -23.17 -12.16 -8.33
CA ILE A 181 -21.97 -12.97 -8.64
C ILE A 181 -20.94 -12.73 -7.54
N VAL A 182 -20.32 -13.81 -7.05
CA VAL A 182 -19.41 -13.76 -5.90
C VAL A 182 -18.17 -14.56 -6.20
N GLU A 183 -17.02 -13.93 -6.05
CA GLU A 183 -15.70 -14.55 -6.22
C GLU A 183 -14.91 -14.38 -4.92
N VAL A 184 -14.37 -15.49 -4.40
CA VAL A 184 -13.45 -15.47 -3.26
C VAL A 184 -12.24 -16.36 -3.52
N GLY A 185 -11.08 -15.74 -3.73
CA GLY A 185 -9.92 -16.42 -4.31
C GLY A 185 -10.30 -17.07 -5.65
N ASP A 186 -9.99 -18.35 -5.81
CA ASP A 186 -10.28 -19.09 -7.05
C ASP A 186 -11.69 -19.70 -7.11
N ARG A 187 -12.59 -19.37 -6.16
CA ARG A 187 -13.93 -19.96 -6.08
C ARG A 187 -15.01 -18.97 -6.49
N ASN A 188 -15.94 -19.43 -7.31
CA ASN A 188 -17.12 -18.68 -7.72
C ASN A 188 -18.38 -19.27 -7.06
N PHE A 189 -19.23 -18.40 -6.50
CA PHE A 189 -20.54 -18.77 -5.95
C PHE A 189 -21.60 -18.04 -6.77
N SER A 190 -22.49 -18.76 -7.46
CA SER A 190 -23.43 -18.16 -8.41
C SER A 190 -24.92 -18.44 -8.14
N LYS A 191 -25.26 -19.31 -7.17
CA LYS A 191 -26.65 -19.79 -7.01
C LYS A 191 -27.47 -19.04 -5.99
N ILE A 192 -27.00 -18.96 -4.74
CA ILE A 192 -27.80 -18.45 -3.62
C ILE A 192 -26.97 -17.47 -2.80
N ASN A 193 -26.95 -16.23 -3.29
CA ASN A 193 -26.17 -15.17 -2.71
C ASN A 193 -27.09 -14.11 -2.13
N LYS A 194 -26.85 -13.70 -0.88
CA LYS A 194 -27.66 -12.72 -0.16
C LYS A 194 -26.74 -11.81 0.63
N ILE A 195 -27.00 -10.51 0.56
CA ILE A 195 -26.36 -9.51 1.40
C ILE A 195 -27.43 -8.65 2.07
N ASN A 196 -27.20 -8.29 3.32
CA ASN A 196 -28.05 -7.39 4.09
C ASN A 196 -27.20 -6.60 5.06
N PHE A 197 -27.31 -5.27 5.00
CA PHE A 197 -26.64 -4.38 5.94
C PHE A 197 -27.42 -3.09 6.14
N TYR A 198 -27.03 -2.37 7.18
CA TYR A 198 -27.59 -1.08 7.53
C TYR A 198 -26.48 -0.05 7.70
N ILE A 199 -26.58 1.03 6.94
CA ILE A 199 -25.73 2.21 7.05
C ILE A 199 -26.40 3.17 8.04
N PRO A 200 -25.79 3.43 9.21
CA PRO A 200 -26.38 4.28 10.23
C PRO A 200 -26.23 5.76 9.87
N GLU A 201 -27.08 6.60 10.46
CA GLU A 201 -26.92 8.05 10.45
C GLU A 201 -25.67 8.49 11.24
N ARG A 202 -25.07 9.62 10.86
CA ARG A 202 -23.85 10.18 11.47
C ARG A 202 -24.10 10.39 12.99
N LYS A 203 -23.40 9.61 13.84
CA LYS A 203 -23.48 9.49 15.33
C LYS A 203 -24.20 8.26 15.88
N ALA A 204 -24.92 7.50 15.07
CA ALA A 204 -25.44 6.21 15.52
C ALA A 204 -24.32 5.16 15.61
N ARG A 205 -24.59 4.04 16.30
CA ARG A 205 -23.63 2.93 16.41
C ARG A 205 -23.22 2.46 15.02
N LYS A 206 -21.93 2.11 14.85
CA LYS A 206 -21.38 1.59 13.58
C LYS A 206 -22.30 0.52 13.01
N GLY A 207 -22.63 0.67 11.73
CA GLY A 207 -23.48 -0.25 11.01
C GLY A 207 -22.87 -1.64 10.98
N GLN A 208 -23.71 -2.64 10.80
CA GLN A 208 -23.27 -4.02 10.63
C GLN A 208 -24.07 -4.69 9.53
N GLY A 209 -23.46 -5.71 8.97
CA GLY A 209 -24.04 -6.47 7.88
C GLY A 209 -23.57 -7.90 7.86
N PHE A 210 -24.24 -8.68 7.03
CA PHE A 210 -23.80 -10.00 6.69
C PHE A 210 -24.05 -10.29 5.23
N PHE A 211 -23.18 -11.12 4.69
CA PHE A 211 -23.27 -11.69 3.36
C PHE A 211 -23.14 -13.21 3.46
N THR A 212 -23.92 -13.91 2.66
CA THR A 212 -23.87 -15.36 2.53
C THR A 212 -23.95 -15.76 1.08
N ALA A 213 -23.11 -16.71 0.69
CA ALA A 213 -23.11 -17.32 -0.62
C ALA A 213 -23.05 -18.84 -0.48
N GLN A 214 -23.58 -19.55 -1.46
CA GLN A 214 -23.60 -21.01 -1.45
C GLN A 214 -23.36 -21.59 -2.84
N ASP A 215 -22.46 -22.57 -2.90
CA ASP A 215 -22.25 -23.43 -4.05
C ASP A 215 -22.24 -24.90 -3.58
N GLY A 216 -23.23 -25.67 -4.04
CA GLY A 216 -23.50 -27.02 -3.53
C GLY A 216 -23.64 -27.06 -2.01
N ARG A 217 -22.74 -27.78 -1.34
CA ARG A 217 -22.69 -27.91 0.13
C ARG A 217 -21.75 -26.91 0.81
N ILE A 218 -21.01 -26.13 0.04
CA ILE A 218 -20.03 -25.17 0.55
C ILE A 218 -20.71 -23.82 0.71
N ARG A 219 -20.65 -23.28 1.92
CA ARG A 219 -21.23 -21.98 2.26
C ARG A 219 -20.12 -20.99 2.60
N LEU A 220 -20.16 -19.83 1.96
CA LEU A 220 -19.42 -18.66 2.34
C LEU A 220 -20.29 -17.81 3.30
N SER A 221 -19.69 -17.32 4.38
CA SER A 221 -20.33 -16.37 5.30
C SER A 221 -19.36 -15.25 5.60
N TYR A 222 -19.75 -14.01 5.37
CA TYR A 222 -18.99 -12.80 5.67
C TYR A 222 -19.80 -11.92 6.62
N LYS A 223 -19.26 -11.61 7.79
CA LYS A 223 -19.87 -10.69 8.75
C LYS A 223 -18.98 -9.48 8.87
N PHE A 224 -19.54 -8.28 8.71
CA PHE A 224 -18.76 -7.06 8.64
C PHE A 224 -19.44 -5.92 9.40
N LYS A 225 -18.62 -4.92 9.73
CA LYS A 225 -19.02 -3.64 10.30
C LYS A 225 -18.62 -2.54 9.35
N ILE A 226 -19.43 -1.50 9.28
CA ILE A 226 -19.12 -0.27 8.55
C ILE A 226 -18.10 0.50 9.37
N GLU A 227 -16.92 0.72 8.79
CA GLU A 227 -15.86 1.53 9.39
C GLU A 227 -16.12 3.01 9.15
N ASP A 228 -16.43 3.35 7.89
CA ASP A 228 -16.62 4.73 7.45
C ASP A 228 -17.50 4.82 6.18
N VAL A 229 -18.01 6.02 5.91
CA VAL A 229 -18.63 6.40 4.63
C VAL A 229 -17.62 7.29 3.91
N LEU A 230 -17.00 6.75 2.87
CA LEU A 230 -15.92 7.43 2.14
C LEU A 230 -16.49 8.52 1.24
N GLU A 231 -17.57 8.21 0.52
CA GLU A 231 -18.18 9.11 -0.46
C GLU A 231 -19.69 8.94 -0.46
N LYS A 232 -20.39 10.04 -0.72
CA LYS A 232 -21.82 10.02 -0.96
C LYS A 232 -22.24 11.19 -1.84
N ASP A 233 -22.97 10.89 -2.91
CA ASP A 233 -23.79 11.86 -3.64
C ASP A 233 -25.23 11.31 -3.84
N ASN A 234 -25.97 11.91 -4.76
CA ASN A 234 -27.36 11.53 -5.07
C ASN A 234 -27.51 10.16 -5.75
N ASN A 235 -26.45 9.64 -6.37
CA ASN A 235 -26.45 8.42 -7.18
C ASN A 235 -25.53 7.34 -6.62
N HIS A 236 -24.47 7.70 -5.90
CA HIS A 236 -23.47 6.77 -5.41
C HIS A 236 -23.23 6.92 -3.90
N THR A 237 -22.96 5.80 -3.24
CA THR A 237 -22.48 5.77 -1.86
C THR A 237 -21.35 4.76 -1.76
N VAL A 238 -20.20 5.21 -1.27
CA VAL A 238 -19.02 4.38 -1.06
C VAL A 238 -18.80 4.24 0.44
N ILE A 239 -18.80 3.02 0.94
CA ILE A 239 -18.53 2.74 2.36
C ILE A 239 -17.35 1.80 2.53
N LEU A 240 -16.58 2.04 3.57
CA LEU A 240 -15.52 1.15 4.00
C LEU A 240 -16.06 0.18 5.04
N VAL A 241 -15.81 -1.12 4.85
CA VAL A 241 -16.20 -2.15 5.80
C VAL A 241 -15.01 -3.01 6.23
N ARG A 242 -15.09 -3.55 7.44
CA ARG A 242 -14.15 -4.54 7.97
C ARG A 242 -14.92 -5.70 8.60
N GLY A 243 -14.48 -6.91 8.31
CA GLY A 243 -15.16 -8.10 8.81
C GLY A 243 -14.33 -9.36 8.69
N ASP A 244 -14.99 -10.48 9.01
CA ASP A 244 -14.41 -11.82 8.88
C ASP A 244 -15.28 -12.66 7.96
N TYR A 245 -14.65 -13.36 7.02
CA TYR A 245 -15.31 -14.37 6.21
C TYR A 245 -14.81 -15.78 6.53
N LYS A 246 -15.63 -16.78 6.21
CA LYS A 246 -15.28 -18.20 6.27
C LYS A 246 -15.93 -18.97 5.14
N ILE A 247 -15.24 -19.98 4.61
CA ILE A 247 -15.73 -20.89 3.56
C ILE A 247 -15.86 -22.29 4.16
N GLY A 248 -17.09 -22.82 4.23
CA GLY A 248 -17.36 -24.14 4.79
C GLY A 248 -16.90 -24.27 6.26
N LYS A 249 -15.93 -25.17 6.49
CA LYS A 249 -15.33 -25.44 7.80
C LYS A 249 -13.95 -24.78 7.98
N GLU A 250 -13.50 -23.98 7.02
CA GLU A 250 -12.21 -23.29 7.10
C GLU A 250 -12.21 -22.23 8.23
N ASN A 251 -11.00 -21.87 8.66
CA ASN A 251 -10.81 -20.80 9.64
C ASN A 251 -11.30 -19.45 9.10
N LYS A 252 -11.72 -18.57 10.02
CA LYS A 252 -12.09 -17.20 9.67
C LYS A 252 -10.86 -16.45 9.13
N LYS A 253 -11.07 -15.65 8.10
CA LYS A 253 -10.09 -14.73 7.53
C LYS A 253 -10.63 -13.31 7.64
N SER A 254 -9.80 -12.39 8.14
CA SER A 254 -10.12 -10.97 8.21
C SER A 254 -10.05 -10.36 6.81
N GLU A 255 -10.97 -9.46 6.51
CA GLU A 255 -11.06 -8.78 5.22
C GLU A 255 -11.53 -7.34 5.42
N LYS A 256 -10.85 -6.42 4.72
CA LYS A 256 -11.26 -5.03 4.55
C LYS A 256 -11.77 -4.88 3.12
N SER A 257 -12.91 -4.23 2.94
CA SER A 257 -13.52 -4.10 1.62
C SER A 257 -14.21 -2.75 1.47
N VAL A 258 -14.29 -2.28 0.23
CA VAL A 258 -15.06 -1.10 -0.16
C VAL A 258 -16.35 -1.58 -0.80
N PHE A 259 -17.47 -1.04 -0.36
CA PHE A 259 -18.77 -1.28 -0.97
C PHE A 259 -19.14 -0.04 -1.77
N VAL A 260 -19.39 -0.22 -3.06
CA VAL A 260 -19.84 0.81 -4.00
C VAL A 260 -21.31 0.55 -4.30
N ILE A 261 -22.17 1.45 -3.83
CA ILE A 261 -23.62 1.38 -4.04
C ILE A 261 -23.96 2.42 -5.10
N ASP A 262 -24.43 1.96 -6.25
CA ASP A 262 -25.03 2.81 -7.29
C ASP A 262 -26.55 2.75 -7.11
N SER A 263 -27.10 3.75 -6.42
CA SER A 263 -28.54 3.88 -6.15
C SER A 263 -29.36 4.06 -7.43
N LYS A 264 -28.78 4.69 -8.47
CA LYS A 264 -29.47 4.95 -9.74
C LYS A 264 -29.66 3.66 -10.54
N ASN A 265 -28.60 2.88 -10.69
CA ASN A 265 -28.62 1.61 -11.42
C ASN A 265 -29.00 0.42 -10.54
N LYS A 266 -29.18 0.63 -9.22
CA LYS A 266 -29.45 -0.39 -8.21
C LYS A 266 -28.39 -1.48 -8.17
N ILE A 267 -27.12 -1.09 -8.35
CA ILE A 267 -25.97 -1.99 -8.35
C ILE A 267 -25.26 -1.88 -7.00
N LEU A 268 -24.78 -3.01 -6.49
CA LEU A 268 -23.85 -3.05 -5.38
C LEU A 268 -22.62 -3.87 -5.77
N GLU A 269 -21.46 -3.23 -5.68
CA GLU A 269 -20.16 -3.88 -5.86
C GLU A 269 -19.40 -3.91 -4.53
N VAL A 270 -18.80 -5.04 -4.21
CA VAL A 270 -17.91 -5.21 -3.06
C VAL A 270 -16.53 -5.53 -3.59
N ILE A 271 -15.57 -4.69 -3.23
CA ILE A 271 -14.18 -4.79 -3.69
C ILE A 271 -13.30 -4.98 -2.45
N GLY A 272 -12.77 -6.19 -2.29
CA GLY A 272 -11.78 -6.54 -1.28
C GLY A 272 -10.56 -7.21 -1.93
N LYS A 273 -9.55 -7.48 -1.10
CA LYS A 273 -8.34 -8.20 -1.50
C LYS A 273 -8.65 -9.61 -1.96
N ASN A 274 -9.48 -10.33 -1.18
CA ASN A 274 -9.83 -11.71 -1.48
C ASN A 274 -11.28 -11.90 -1.91
N ILE A 275 -12.11 -10.86 -1.85
CA ILE A 275 -13.55 -10.95 -2.08
C ILE A 275 -13.95 -9.94 -3.17
N LYS A 276 -14.63 -10.42 -4.21
CA LYS A 276 -15.33 -9.59 -5.20
C LYS A 276 -16.78 -10.01 -5.27
N ILE A 277 -17.70 -9.06 -5.15
CA ILE A 277 -19.14 -9.34 -5.23
C ILE A 277 -19.80 -8.30 -6.11
N LYS A 278 -20.71 -8.72 -6.99
CA LYS A 278 -21.53 -7.82 -7.80
C LYS A 278 -22.99 -8.24 -7.74
N TYR A 279 -23.86 -7.31 -7.36
CA TYR A 279 -25.30 -7.47 -7.42
C TYR A 279 -25.87 -6.44 -8.40
N GLU A 280 -26.71 -6.90 -9.32
CA GLU A 280 -27.35 -6.03 -10.34
C GLU A 280 -28.74 -5.53 -9.91
N GLU A 281 -29.28 -6.05 -8.79
CA GLU A 281 -30.57 -5.62 -8.27
C GLU A 281 -30.53 -5.53 -6.74
N ILE A 282 -30.44 -4.29 -6.23
CA ILE A 282 -30.54 -4.01 -4.80
C ILE A 282 -31.89 -3.38 -4.44
N SER A 283 -32.37 -3.72 -3.24
CA SER A 283 -33.45 -3.04 -2.54
C SER A 283 -32.84 -2.15 -1.46
N ALA A 284 -32.94 -0.84 -1.65
CA ALA A 284 -32.58 0.17 -0.66
C ALA A 284 -33.84 0.69 0.04
N LYS A 285 -33.80 0.82 1.38
CA LYS A 285 -34.89 1.42 2.17
C LYS A 285 -34.34 2.34 3.24
N GLY A 286 -34.82 3.58 3.26
CA GLY A 286 -34.40 4.62 4.20
C GLY A 286 -34.42 6.00 3.54
N LYS A 287 -34.31 7.07 4.33
CA LYS A 287 -34.18 8.43 3.81
C LYS A 287 -32.75 8.76 3.37
N GLY A 288 -31.77 8.03 3.92
CA GLY A 288 -30.36 8.21 3.60
C GLY A 288 -29.86 7.33 2.45
N CYS A 289 -30.73 6.52 1.86
CA CYS A 289 -30.54 5.89 0.56
C CYS A 289 -31.01 6.88 -0.52
#